data_AF-A0A961SG79-F1
#
_entry.id   AF-A0A961SG79-F1
#
_cell.length_a   1.000
_cell.length_b   1.000
_cell.length_c   1.000
_cell.angle_alpha   90.00
_cell.angle_beta   90.00
_cell.angle_gamma   90.00
#
_symmetry.space_group_name_H-M   'P 1'
#
loop_
_entity.id
_entity.type
_entity.pdbx_description
1 polymer ?
#
loop_
_entity_poly.entity_id
_entity_poly.type
_entity_poly.pdbx_seq_one_letter_code
_entity_poly.pdbx_strand_id
1 'polypeptide(L)' 'IAFADGVMAGGTLKGSDGRWELEVDPYTTAAGTDIAAKRWQLAFRHVAGNRTRFRIERKLFSGHS' A
#
# COMPACT_ATOMS: atom_id res chain seq x y z
N ILE A 1 4.68 -5.04 -3.65
CA ILE A 1 5.53 -4.03 -2.97
C ILE A 1 6.76 -4.74 -2.45
N ALA A 2 7.97 -4.25 -2.72
CA ALA A 2 9.18 -4.84 -2.17
C ALA A 2 9.41 -4.30 -0.75
N PHE A 3 9.42 -5.19 0.24
CA PHE A 3 9.76 -4.84 1.62
C PHE A 3 11.25 -5.07 1.87
N ALA A 4 11.79 -4.43 2.91
CA ALA A 4 13.21 -4.45 3.22
C ALA A 4 13.77 -5.86 3.45
N ASP A 5 12.90 -6.83 3.77
CA ASP A 5 13.21 -8.24 3.94
C ASP A 5 13.19 -9.07 2.63
N GLY A 6 13.02 -8.42 1.48
CA GLY A 6 13.05 -9.07 0.16
C GLY A 6 11.77 -9.80 -0.22
N VAL A 7 10.82 -9.94 0.70
CA VAL A 7 9.49 -10.49 0.40
C VAL A 7 8.66 -9.49 -0.39
N MET A 8 7.95 -10.01 -1.39
CA MET A 8 6.95 -9.25 -2.14
C MET A 8 5.58 -9.56 -1.56
N ALA A 9 4.88 -8.52 -1.09
CA ALA A 9 3.45 -8.67 -0.81
C ALA A 9 2.63 -8.32 -2.06
N GLY A 10 1.59 -9.13 -2.27
CA GLY A 10 0.46 -8.81 -3.13
C GLY A 10 -0.29 -7.58 -2.62
N GLY A 11 -0.98 -6.92 -3.54
CA GLY A 11 -1.79 -5.78 -3.18
C GLY A 11 -2.52 -5.22 -4.39
N THR A 12 -3.55 -4.43 -4.12
CA THR A 12 -4.31 -3.74 -5.14
C THR A 12 -4.31 -2.24 -4.87
N LEU A 13 -4.23 -1.46 -5.95
CA LEU A 13 -4.44 -0.03 -5.91
C LEU A 13 -5.75 0.25 -6.64
N LYS A 14 -6.77 0.69 -5.91
CA LYS A 14 -8.12 0.95 -6.42
C LYS A 14 -8.46 2.42 -6.21
N GLY A 15 -9.04 3.08 -7.20
CA GLY A 15 -9.46 4.46 -7.05
C GLY A 15 -9.64 5.16 -8.39
N SER A 16 -10.39 6.26 -8.36
CA SER A 16 -10.49 7.23 -9.45
C SER A 16 -10.53 8.62 -8.82
N ASP A 17 -10.04 9.62 -9.55
CA ASP A 17 -10.22 11.04 -9.24
C ASP A 17 -9.80 11.47 -7.82
N GLY A 18 -8.49 11.51 -7.59
CA GLY A 18 -7.89 12.17 -6.43
C GLY A 18 -7.96 11.38 -5.11
N ARG A 19 -8.77 10.33 -5.02
CA ARG A 19 -8.86 9.46 -3.84
C ARG A 19 -8.60 8.00 -4.23
N TRP A 20 -7.53 7.46 -3.69
CA TRP A 20 -7.07 6.12 -4.00
C TRP A 20 -6.94 5.30 -2.73
N GLU A 21 -7.16 4.01 -2.84
CA GLU A 21 -7.03 3.05 -1.76
C GLU A 21 -5.96 2.04 -2.15
N LEU A 22 -4.91 1.96 -1.33
CA LEU A 22 -3.90 0.92 -1.41
C LEU A 22 -4.24 -0.16 -0.41
N GLU A 23 -4.46 -1.36 -0.91
CA GLU A 23 -4.63 -2.58 -0.14
C GLU A 23 -3.41 -3.47 -0.33
N VAL A 24 -2.88 -3.98 0.78
CA VAL A 24 -1.79 -4.95 0.82
C VAL A 24 -2.28 -6.18 1.54
N ASP A 25 -2.18 -7.31 0.85
CA ASP A 25 -2.57 -8.63 1.35
C ASP A 25 -1.70 -9.02 2.56
N PRO A 26 -2.19 -9.89 3.45
CA PRO A 26 -1.35 -10.42 4.51
C PRO A 26 -0.18 -11.21 3.90
N TYR A 27 0.98 -11.13 4.54
CA TYR A 27 2.16 -11.85 4.08
C TYR A 27 3.08 -12.18 5.25
N THR A 28 3.87 -13.23 5.08
CA THR A 28 4.89 -13.63 6.04
C THR A 28 6.25 -13.12 5.59
N THR A 29 6.98 -12.44 6.46
CA THR A 29 8.34 -11.95 6.16
C THR A 29 9.33 -13.11 6.06
N ALA A 30 10.52 -12.83 5.51
CA ALA A 30 11.61 -13.82 5.48
C ALA A 30 12.02 -14.32 6.89
N ALA A 31 11.76 -13.53 7.94
CA ALA A 31 12.00 -13.89 9.33
C ALA A 31 10.85 -14.70 9.98
N GLY A 32 9.84 -15.09 9.20
CA GLY A 32 8.69 -15.85 9.70
C GLY A 32 7.67 -15.02 10.48
N THR A 33 7.68 -13.68 10.33
CA THR A 33 6.70 -12.81 11.00
C THR A 33 5.49 -12.60 10.12
N ASP A 34 4.30 -12.92 10.64
CA ASP A 34 3.05 -12.66 9.93
C ASP A 34 2.65 -11.19 10.02
N ILE A 35 2.50 -10.56 8.86
CA ILE A 35 2.03 -9.20 8.71
C ILE A 35 0.58 -9.26 8.24
N ALA A 36 -0.32 -8.76 9.09
CA ALA A 36 -1.73 -8.64 8.75
C ALA A 36 -1.94 -7.71 7.54
N ALA A 37 -3.07 -7.88 6.86
CA ALA A 37 -3.49 -7.02 5.77
C ALA A 37 -3.49 -5.55 6.20
N LYS A 38 -3.05 -4.67 5.29
CA LYS A 38 -3.00 -3.23 5.55
C LYS A 38 -3.69 -2.48 4.43
N ARG A 39 -4.44 -1.45 4.82
CA ARG A 39 -5.15 -0.59 3.89
C ARG A 39 -4.89 0.87 4.17
N TRP A 40 -4.62 1.65 3.14
CA TRP A 40 -4.34 3.08 3.23
C TRP A 40 -5.12 3.86 2.18
N GLN A 41 -5.48 5.08 2.54
CA GLN A 41 -5.95 6.07 1.59
C GLN A 41 -4.75 6.89 1.09
N LEU A 42 -4.64 7.02 -0.22
CA LEU A 42 -3.62 7.79 -0.91
C LEU A 42 -4.25 8.95 -1.67
N ALA A 43 -3.56 10.09 -1.65
CA ALA A 43 -3.77 11.17 -2.60
C ALA A 43 -2.64 11.14 -3.62
N PHE A 44 -2.98 11.25 -4.90
CA PHE A 44 -2.02 11.39 -5.99
C PHE A 44 -2.02 12.83 -6.50
N ARG A 45 -0.83 13.36 -6.73
CA ARG A 45 -0.64 14.68 -7.33
C ARG A 45 0.31 14.53 -8.52
N HIS A 46 -0.14 14.96 -9.68
CA HIS A 46 0.73 15.11 -10.84
C HIS A 46 1.82 16.13 -10.52
N VAL A 47 3.06 15.72 -10.80
CA VAL A 47 4.24 16.58 -10.73
C VAL A 47 4.72 16.79 -12.16
N ALA A 48 5.45 17.88 -12.43
CA ALA A 48 5.93 18.17 -13.78
C ALA A 48 6.63 16.95 -14.43
N GLY A 49 6.33 16.70 -15.70
CA GLY A 49 6.78 15.52 -16.44
C GLY A 49 5.88 14.30 -16.26
N ASN A 50 6.45 13.10 -16.41
CA ASN A 50 5.75 11.81 -16.26
C ASN A 50 5.88 11.22 -14.84
N ARG A 51 5.89 12.08 -13.82
CA ARG A 51 6.05 11.67 -12.42
C ARG A 51 4.80 12.00 -11.63
N THR A 52 4.29 11.02 -10.89
CA THR A 52 3.18 11.21 -9.96
C THR A 52 3.68 11.01 -8.54
N ARG A 53 3.47 12.01 -7.70
CA ARG A 53 3.75 11.89 -6.27
C ARG A 53 2.49 11.36 -5.59
N PHE A 54 2.65 10.37 -4.73
CA PHE A 54 1.58 9.94 -3.83
C PHE A 54 1.88 10.40 -2.41
N ARG A 55 0.82 10.61 -1.63
CA ARG A 55 0.88 10.85 -0.18
C ARG A 55 -0.09 9.91 0.50
N ILE A 56 0.36 9.23 1.55
CA ILE A 56 -0.53 8.51 2.45
C ILE A 56 -1.31 9.55 3.25
N GLU A 57 -2.62 9.63 3.05
CA GLU A 57 -3.50 10.55 3.76
C GLU A 57 -3.88 9.98 5.12
N ARG A 58 -4.25 8.70 5.16
CA ARG A 58 -4.58 7.99 6.39
C ARG A 58 -4.47 6.49 6.22
N LYS A 59 -4.24 5.79 7.32
CA LYS A 59 -4.41 4.34 7.43
C LYS A 59 -5.91 4.06 7.63
N LEU A 60 -6.46 3.13 6.85
CA LEU A 60 -7.87 2.75 6.87
C LEU A 60 -8.09 1.48 7.69
N PHE A 61 -7.21 0.49 7.58
CA PHE A 61 -7.34 -0.76 8.32
C PHE A 61 -5.98 -1.44 8.55
N SER A 62 -5.89 -2.17 9.66
CA SER A 62 -4.91 -3.22 9.89
C SER A 62 -5.55 -4.25 10.80
N GLY A 63 -6.02 -5.36 10.24
CA GLY A 63 -6.72 -6.38 11.02
C GLY A 63 -6.38 -7.77 10.55
N HIS A 64 -6.16 -8.62 11.55
CA HIS A 64 -6.15 -10.07 11.49
C HIS A 64 -7.57 -10.52 11.13
N SER A 65 -7.74 -11.30 10.06
CA SER A 65 -8.95 -12.11 9.87
C SER A 65 -8.67 -13.50 10.38
#